data_AF-A0A538F797-F1
#
_entry.id   AF-A0A538F797-F1
#
_cell.length_a   1.000
_cell.length_b   1.000
_cell.length_c   1.000
_cell.angle_alpha   90.00
_cell.angle_beta   90.00
_cell.angle_gamma   90.00
#
_symmetry.space_group_name_H-M   'P 1'
#
loop_
_entity.id
_entity.type
_entity.pdbx_description
1 polymer ?
#
loop_
_entity_poly.entity_id
_entity_poly.type
_entity_poly.pdbx_seq_one_letter_code
_entity_poly.pdbx_strand_id
1 'polypeptide(L)'
;MTAIFSEYEFGDPPTRNDLEEAMFGICSQAGLPKPRVNLWIPLDDDGVEADFAWPKERLIAETDGRDTHGTHAAFERDRARDRRLMRAGWRVARFTWREVMYEPERVAEDLRALLALARGSATAGRRAAA
;
A
#
# COMPACT_ATOMS: atom_id res chain seq x y z
N MET A 1 22.95 -3.55 -12.92
CA MET A 1 23.90 -4.29 -12.05
C MET A 1 24.64 -3.29 -11.18
N THR A 2 24.11 -2.98 -10.01
CA THR A 2 24.83 -2.58 -8.79
C THR A 2 23.85 -2.86 -7.66
N ALA A 3 24.10 -3.94 -6.92
CA ALA A 3 23.32 -4.29 -5.75
C ALA A 3 23.56 -3.21 -4.69
N ILE A 4 22.50 -2.46 -4.35
CA ILE A 4 22.39 -1.84 -3.04
C ILE A 4 21.86 -2.95 -2.12
N PHE A 5 22.21 -2.95 -0.84
CA PHE A 5 21.99 -4.02 0.16
C PHE A 5 23.14 -5.05 0.24
N SER A 6 24.30 -4.56 0.67
CA SER A 6 25.29 -5.36 1.40
C SER A 6 24.98 -5.26 2.88
N GLU A 7 24.88 -6.41 3.54
CA GLU A 7 24.93 -6.63 5.00
C GLU A 7 23.85 -5.96 5.86
N TYR A 8 22.67 -6.60 5.92
CA TYR A 8 21.85 -6.61 7.15
C TYR A 8 21.72 -8.06 7.60
N GLU A 9 22.40 -8.39 8.69
CA GLU A 9 22.38 -9.72 9.29
C GLU A 9 20.97 -10.12 9.74
N PHE A 10 20.66 -11.41 9.58
CA PHE A 10 19.47 -12.07 10.10
C PHE A 10 19.32 -11.83 11.61
N GLY A 11 18.49 -10.87 12.04
CA GLY A 11 18.31 -10.63 13.47
C GLY A 11 17.15 -9.72 13.84
N ASP A 12 17.04 -8.54 13.23
CA ASP A 12 16.04 -7.55 13.65
C ASP A 12 14.86 -7.48 12.70
N PRO A 13 13.62 -7.33 13.23
CA PRO A 13 12.49 -7.01 12.39
C PRO A 13 12.74 -5.65 11.71
N PRO A 14 12.42 -5.55 10.42
CA PRO A 14 12.51 -4.32 9.64
C PRO A 14 11.80 -3.17 10.37
N THR A 15 12.40 -1.99 10.36
CA THR A 15 11.74 -0.81 10.88
C THR A 15 10.68 -0.30 9.90
N ARG A 16 9.77 0.55 10.38
CA ARG A 16 8.83 1.28 9.52
C ARG A 16 9.58 2.09 8.45
N ASN A 17 10.73 2.67 8.78
CA ASN A 17 11.54 3.45 7.85
C ASN A 17 12.11 2.58 6.72
N ASP A 18 12.57 1.35 7.01
CA ASP A 18 13.10 0.44 5.98
C ASP A 18 12.02 0.05 4.97
N LEU A 19 10.80 -0.20 5.45
CA LEU A 19 9.63 -0.46 4.60
C LEU A 19 9.25 0.75 3.74
N GLU A 20 9.26 1.95 4.32
CA GLU A 20 9.00 3.19 3.60
C GLU A 20 10.04 3.43 2.50
N GLU A 21 11.32 3.27 2.80
CA GLU A 21 12.41 3.40 1.83
C GLU A 21 12.31 2.36 0.70
N ALA A 22 12.04 1.10 1.03
CA ALA A 22 11.84 0.04 0.05
C ALA A 22 10.66 0.35 -0.89
N MET A 23 9.50 0.74 -0.33
CA MET A 23 8.32 1.11 -1.11
C MET A 23 8.57 2.32 -2.01
N PHE A 24 9.29 3.34 -1.52
CA PHE A 24 9.70 4.47 -2.36
C PHE A 24 10.64 4.04 -3.48
N GLY A 25 11.59 3.14 -3.19
CA GLY A 25 12.49 2.55 -4.19
C GLY A 25 11.72 1.85 -5.31
N ILE A 26 10.77 0.99 -4.94
CA ILE A 26 9.86 0.29 -5.88
C ILE A 26 9.14 1.29 -6.78
N CYS A 27 8.49 2.30 -6.18
CA CYS A 27 7.74 3.28 -6.95
C CYS A 27 8.63 4.08 -7.91
N SER A 28 9.79 4.52 -7.44
CA SER A 28 10.74 5.30 -8.23
C SER A 28 11.27 4.50 -9.43
N GLN A 29 11.76 3.28 -9.20
CA GLN A 29 12.30 2.42 -10.25
C GLN A 29 11.23 2.01 -11.27
N ALA A 30 9.99 1.82 -10.83
CA ALA A 30 8.86 1.44 -11.66
C ALA A 30 8.20 2.60 -12.42
N GLY A 31 8.63 3.85 -12.18
CA GLY A 31 8.03 5.06 -12.75
C GLY A 31 6.62 5.35 -12.22
N LEU A 32 6.30 4.89 -11.01
CA LEU A 32 5.00 5.08 -10.38
C LEU A 32 4.96 6.38 -9.57
N PRO A 33 3.78 7.00 -9.38
CA PRO A 33 3.65 8.16 -8.51
C PRO A 33 4.13 7.83 -7.10
N LYS A 34 4.75 8.80 -6.42
CA LYS A 34 5.18 8.63 -5.03
C LYS A 34 3.97 8.56 -4.09
N PRO A 35 3.85 7.56 -3.20
CA PRO A 35 2.80 7.53 -2.19
C PRO A 35 3.02 8.59 -1.11
N ARG A 36 1.94 8.96 -0.42
CA ARG A 36 2.00 9.58 0.91
C ARG A 36 2.07 8.47 1.95
N VAL A 37 2.94 8.62 2.94
CA VAL A 37 3.08 7.66 4.03
C VAL A 37 2.27 8.04 5.26
N ASN A 38 1.82 7.06 6.03
CA ASN A 38 1.09 7.23 7.30
C ASN A 38 -0.04 8.26 7.17
N LEU A 39 -0.81 8.17 6.09
CA LEU A 39 -1.83 9.17 5.77
C LEU A 39 -3.11 8.86 6.55
N TRP A 40 -3.55 9.81 7.37
CA TRP A 40 -4.87 9.73 8.00
C TRP A 40 -6.00 9.92 6.99
N ILE A 41 -6.83 8.89 6.85
CA ILE A 41 -8.03 8.88 6.02
C ILE A 41 -9.25 9.05 6.92
N PRO A 42 -9.92 10.21 6.91
CA PRO A 42 -11.15 10.40 7.67
C PRO A 42 -12.27 9.51 7.10
N LEU A 43 -12.98 8.79 7.97
CA LEU A 43 -14.06 7.85 7.68
C LEU A 43 -15.15 7.93 8.75
N ASP A 44 -16.38 8.31 8.34
CA ASP A 44 -17.53 8.45 9.25
C ASP A 44 -17.17 9.34 10.45
N ASP A 45 -17.34 8.85 11.69
CA ASP A 45 -17.03 9.57 12.94
C ASP A 45 -15.56 9.50 13.39
N ASP A 46 -14.69 8.81 12.64
CA ASP A 46 -13.26 8.61 12.98
C ASP A 46 -12.40 8.55 11.71
N GLY A 47 -11.29 7.82 11.70
CA GLY A 47 -10.47 7.58 10.51
C GLY A 47 -9.55 6.37 10.64
N VAL A 48 -8.72 6.20 9.62
CA VAL A 48 -7.74 5.11 9.52
C VAL A 48 -6.43 5.68 9.02
N GLU A 49 -5.33 5.36 9.68
CA GLU A 49 -3.98 5.61 9.15
C GLU A 49 -3.66 4.54 8.12
N ALA A 50 -3.33 4.96 6.91
CA ALA A 50 -2.86 4.10 5.83
C ALA A 50 -1.34 4.19 5.71
N ASP A 51 -0.65 3.05 5.62
CA ASP A 51 0.81 3.00 5.51
C ASP A 51 1.28 3.76 4.27
N PHE A 52 0.66 3.49 3.10
CA PHE A 52 0.93 4.17 1.84
C PHE A 52 -0.37 4.50 1.11
N ALA A 53 -0.48 5.73 0.63
CA ALA A 53 -1.68 6.20 -0.06
C ALA A 53 -1.38 7.02 -1.31
N TRP A 54 -2.20 6.83 -2.33
CA TRP A 54 -2.28 7.64 -3.55
C TRP A 54 -3.66 8.31 -3.62
N PRO A 55 -3.83 9.51 -3.02
CA PRO A 55 -5.15 10.11 -2.84
C PRO A 55 -5.87 10.44 -4.14
N LYS A 56 -5.13 10.81 -5.20
CA LYS A 56 -5.72 11.13 -6.51
C LYS A 56 -6.35 9.89 -7.14
N GLU A 57 -5.73 8.73 -6.95
CA GLU A 57 -6.15 7.43 -7.46
C GLU A 57 -7.05 6.66 -6.50
N ARG A 58 -7.25 7.17 -5.27
CA ARG A 58 -7.96 6.49 -4.17
C ARG A 58 -7.46 5.06 -3.92
N LEU A 59 -6.13 4.89 -3.96
CA LEU A 59 -5.46 3.63 -3.67
C LEU A 59 -4.71 3.72 -2.34
N ILE A 60 -4.81 2.67 -1.54
CA ILE A 60 -4.03 2.43 -0.32
C ILE A 60 -3.26 1.13 -0.52
N ALA A 61 -2.00 1.12 -0.10
CA ALA A 61 -1.24 -0.09 0.14
C ALA A 61 -0.90 -0.16 1.63
N GLU A 62 -1.27 -1.27 2.28
CA GLU A 62 -0.89 -1.58 3.66
C GLU A 62 0.21 -2.64 3.65
N THR A 63 1.09 -2.59 4.64
CA THR A 63 2.18 -3.55 4.80
C THR A 63 1.98 -4.39 6.05
N ASP A 64 1.79 -5.70 5.86
CA ASP A 64 1.63 -6.63 6.98
C ASP A 64 3.03 -7.01 7.50
N GLY A 65 3.39 -6.49 8.69
CA GLY A 65 4.62 -6.84 9.39
C GLY A 65 4.59 -8.26 9.96
N ARG A 66 5.76 -8.91 10.06
CA ARG A 66 5.93 -10.30 10.53
C ARG A 66 5.43 -10.53 11.97
N ASP A 67 5.43 -9.51 12.82
CA ASP A 67 5.03 -9.59 14.23
C ASP A 67 3.52 -9.60 14.46
N THR A 68 2.73 -9.65 13.38
CA THR A 68 1.32 -10.00 13.47
C THR A 68 1.16 -11.50 13.76
N HIS A 69 1.46 -11.92 14.99
CA HIS A 69 0.79 -13.08 15.59
C HIS A 69 -0.68 -12.71 15.76
N GLY A 70 -1.38 -12.68 14.63
CA GLY A 70 -2.72 -12.16 14.47
C GLY A 70 -3.68 -13.00 15.28
N THR A 71 -4.15 -12.45 16.39
CA THR A 71 -5.37 -12.97 17.00
C THR A 71 -6.50 -12.93 15.96
N HIS A 72 -7.42 -13.88 16.02
CA HIS A 72 -8.62 -13.87 15.17
C HIS A 72 -9.32 -12.50 15.19
N ALA A 73 -9.34 -11.85 16.36
CA ALA A 73 -9.90 -10.52 16.54
C ALA A 73 -9.13 -9.41 15.77
N ALA A 74 -7.81 -9.50 15.65
CA ALA A 74 -7.02 -8.55 14.85
C ALA A 74 -7.35 -8.70 13.36
N PHE A 75 -7.39 -9.94 12.87
CA PHE A 75 -7.78 -10.25 11.49
C PHE A 75 -9.18 -9.71 11.15
N GLU A 76 -10.17 -9.94 12.03
CA GLU A 76 -11.53 -9.45 11.83
C GLU A 76 -11.61 -7.92 11.83
N ARG A 77 -10.85 -7.24 12.71
CA ARG A 77 -10.75 -5.77 12.73
C ARG A 77 -10.15 -5.23 11.44
N ASP A 78 -9.10 -5.86 10.93
CA ASP A 78 -8.48 -5.47 9.66
C ASP A 78 -9.45 -5.63 8.48
N ARG A 79 -10.17 -6.75 8.41
CA ARG A 79 -11.21 -6.95 7.38
C ARG A 79 -12.38 -5.97 7.52
N ALA A 80 -12.75 -5.58 8.74
CA ALA A 80 -13.76 -4.55 8.96
C ALA A 80 -13.27 -3.17 8.49
N ARG A 81 -12.00 -2.83 8.77
CA ARG A 81 -11.33 -1.62 8.32
C ARG A 81 -11.26 -1.54 6.79
N ASP A 82 -10.83 -2.62 6.13
CA ASP A 82 -10.74 -2.70 4.66
C ASP A 82 -12.13 -2.43 4.01
N ARG A 83 -13.20 -3.00 4.58
CA ARG A 83 -14.57 -2.75 4.11
C ARG A 83 -15.02 -1.31 4.31
N ARG A 84 -14.65 -0.65 5.42
CA ARG A 84 -14.96 0.78 5.64
C ARG A 84 -14.28 1.65 4.59
N LEU A 85 -13.01 1.42 4.32
CA LEU A 85 -12.25 2.11 3.27
C LEU A 85 -12.88 1.89 1.88
N MET A 86 -13.28 0.65 1.59
CA MET A 86 -13.95 0.31 0.34
C MET A 86 -15.28 1.05 0.16
N ARG A 87 -16.13 1.11 1.20
CA ARG A 87 -17.38 1.88 1.15
C ARG A 87 -17.14 3.36 0.94
N ALA A 88 -16.06 3.90 1.50
CA ALA A 88 -15.67 5.28 1.24
C ALA A 88 -15.17 5.49 -0.21
N GLY A 89 -14.88 4.43 -0.97
CA GLY A 89 -14.40 4.47 -2.36
C GLY A 89 -12.90 4.35 -2.51
N TRP A 90 -12.20 3.87 -1.48
CA TRP A 90 -10.80 3.51 -1.55
C TRP A 90 -10.63 2.06 -1.97
N ARG A 91 -9.54 1.78 -2.69
CA ARG A 91 -9.06 0.41 -2.92
C ARG A 91 -7.89 0.16 -1.99
N VAL A 92 -7.87 -1.01 -1.37
CA VAL A 92 -6.83 -1.42 -0.42
C VAL A 92 -6.13 -2.64 -1.00
N ALA A 93 -4.81 -2.56 -1.15
CA ALA A 93 -3.93 -3.69 -1.43
C ALA A 93 -3.07 -3.96 -0.19
N ARG A 94 -2.84 -5.22 0.14
CA ARG A 94 -1.98 -5.61 1.26
C ARG A 94 -0.78 -6.36 0.71
N PHE A 95 0.40 -5.95 1.13
CA PHE A 95 1.65 -6.61 0.82
C PHE A 95 2.29 -7.07 2.12
N THR A 96 2.79 -8.29 2.14
CA THR A 96 3.62 -8.73 3.26
C THR A 96 4.96 -8.01 3.19
N TRP A 97 5.61 -7.85 4.34
CA TRP A 97 6.99 -7.37 4.38
C TRP A 97 7.92 -8.14 3.42
N ARG A 98 7.76 -9.47 3.36
CA ARG A 98 8.58 -10.34 2.50
C ARG A 98 8.44 -9.95 1.03
N GLU A 99 7.23 -9.66 0.57
CA GLU A 99 6.98 -9.24 -0.82
C GLU A 99 7.63 -7.89 -1.10
N VAL A 100 7.49 -6.92 -0.19
CA VAL A 100 8.07 -5.58 -0.38
C VAL A 100 9.61 -5.65 -0.44
N MET A 101 10.25 -6.46 0.40
CA MET A 101 11.71 -6.54 0.44
C MET A 101 12.32 -7.43 -0.63
N TYR A 102 11.66 -8.54 -0.97
CA TYR A 102 12.27 -9.61 -1.76
C TYR A 102 11.54 -9.93 -3.07
N GLU A 103 10.37 -9.35 -3.31
CA GLU A 103 9.63 -9.46 -4.57
C GLU A 103 9.25 -8.06 -5.14
N PRO A 104 10.18 -7.09 -5.18
CA PRO A 104 9.85 -5.69 -5.51
C PRO A 104 9.27 -5.52 -6.92
N GLU A 105 9.68 -6.34 -7.89
CA GLU A 105 9.13 -6.32 -9.25
C GLU A 105 7.64 -6.71 -9.25
N ARG A 106 7.27 -7.72 -8.46
CA ARG A 106 5.89 -8.18 -8.35
C ARG A 106 5.00 -7.13 -7.69
N VAL A 107 5.49 -6.52 -6.61
CA VAL A 107 4.80 -5.40 -5.95
C VAL A 107 4.62 -4.23 -6.93
N ALA A 108 5.65 -3.91 -7.73
CA ALA A 108 5.56 -2.86 -8.75
C ALA A 108 4.51 -3.18 -9.83
N GLU A 109 4.43 -4.43 -10.29
CA GLU A 109 3.43 -4.88 -11.28
C GLU A 109 2.01 -4.71 -10.76
N ASP A 110 1.75 -5.18 -9.53
CA ASP A 110 0.45 -5.05 -8.89
C ASP A 110 0.07 -3.56 -8.70
N LEU A 111 0.97 -2.75 -8.14
CA LEU A 111 0.74 -1.32 -7.97
C LEU A 111 0.46 -0.63 -9.30
N ARG A 112 1.21 -0.95 -10.36
CA ARG A 112 0.99 -0.39 -11.71
C ARG A 112 -0.41 -0.70 -12.21
N ALA A 113 -0.85 -1.96 -12.11
CA ALA A 113 -2.18 -2.38 -12.54
C ALA A 113 -3.28 -1.68 -11.73
N LEU A 114 -3.13 -1.61 -10.41
CA LEU A 114 -4.09 -0.97 -9.51
C LEU A 114 -4.22 0.54 -9.79
N LEU A 115 -3.10 1.23 -9.97
CA LEU A 115 -3.06 2.67 -10.31
C LEU A 115 -3.64 2.94 -11.71
N ALA A 116 -3.42 2.05 -12.68
CA ALA A 116 -3.99 2.19 -14.01
C ALA A 116 -5.52 2.06 -14.00
N LEU A 117 -6.06 1.10 -13.25
CA LEU A 117 -7.51 0.92 -13.08
C LEU A 117 -8.19 2.17 -12.50
N ALA A 118 -7.54 2.86 -11.56
CA ALA A 118 -8.07 4.11 -11.00
C ALA A 118 -8.21 5.23 -12.05
N ARG A 119 -7.22 5.35 -12.94
CA ARG A 119 -7.25 6.32 -14.05
C ARG A 119 -8.33 6.01 -15.08
N GLY A 120 -8.57 4.72 -15.35
CA GLY A 120 -9.64 4.26 -16.24
C GLY A 120 -11.03 4.62 -15.72
N SER A 121 -11.30 4.35 -14.45
CA SER A 121 -12.59 4.67 -13.80
C SER A 121 -12.89 6.17 -13.78
N ALA A 122 -11.88 7.01 -13.51
CA ALA A 122 -12.04 8.46 -13.54
C ALA A 122 -12.39 9.00 -14.94
N THR A 123 -11.93 8.33 -16.00
CA THR A 123 -12.22 8.72 -17.39
C THR A 123 -13.61 8.27 -17.82
N ALA A 124 -14.03 7.06 -17.43
CA ALA A 124 -15.38 6.57 -17.69
C ALA A 124 -16.46 7.42 -16.98
N GLY A 125 -16.23 7.77 -15.70
CA GLY A 125 -17.17 8.61 -14.93
C GLY A 125 -17.37 10.01 -15.53
N ARG A 126 -16.32 10.63 -16.08
CA ARG A 126 -16.43 11.93 -16.76
C ARG A 126 -17.23 11.88 -18.06
N ARG A 127 -17.15 10.77 -18.82
CA ARG A 127 -17.93 10.60 -20.05
C ARG A 127 -19.43 10.35 -19.79
N ALA A 128 -19.78 9.73 -18.68
CA ALA A 128 -21.17 9.49 -18.31
C ALA A 128 -21.88 10.74 -17.75
N ALA A 129 -21.12 11.76 -17.36
CA ALA A 129 -21.64 13.01 -16.77
C ALA A 129 -21.71 14.19 -17.78
N ALA A 130 -21.45 13.93 -19.06
CA ALA A 130 -21.54 14.90 -20.18
C ALA A 130 -22.70 14.51 -21.10
#